data_AF-E9E7N1-F1
#
_entry.id   AF-E9E7N1-F1
#
_cell.length_a   1.000
_cell.length_b   1.000
_cell.length_c   1.000
_cell.angle_alpha   90.00
_cell.angle_beta   90.00
_cell.angle_gamma   90.00
#
_symmetry.space_group_name_H-M   'P 1'
#
loop_
_entity.id
_entity.type
_entity.pdbx_description
1 polymer ?
#
loop_
_entity_poly.entity_id
_entity_poly.type
_entity_poly.pdbx_seq_one_letter_code
_entity_poly.pdbx_strand_id
1 'polypeptide(L)' 'MWAANVKGVSQSVESERTDVATYEIQGAMAHKSHKDPNETQNVITLTFYSAKGTRIGSAHAREDGTYSFRPSRAGH' A
#
# COMPACT_ATOMS: atom_id res chain seq x y z
N MET A 1 12.08 -5.05 -10.06
CA MET A 1 11.66 -6.37 -9.51
C MET A 1 10.52 -6.15 -8.52
N TRP A 2 9.27 -6.28 -8.98
CA TRP A 2 8.09 -5.94 -8.18
C TRP A 2 7.95 -6.69 -6.86
N ALA A 3 8.19 -8.00 -6.83
CA ALA A 3 7.99 -8.79 -5.61
C ALA A 3 8.88 -8.34 -4.44
N ALA A 4 10.16 -8.05 -4.72
CA ALA A 4 11.09 -7.57 -3.70
C ALA A 4 10.69 -6.18 -3.18
N ASN A 5 10.27 -5.29 -4.09
CA ASN A 5 9.93 -3.92 -3.73
C ASN A 5 8.58 -3.81 -3.01
N VAL A 6 7.59 -4.62 -3.39
CA VAL A 6 6.33 -4.75 -2.64
C VAL A 6 6.60 -5.25 -1.22
N LYS A 7 7.47 -6.25 -1.06
CA LYS A 7 7.87 -6.75 0.27
C LYS A 7 8.61 -5.67 1.07
N GLY A 8 9.52 -4.93 0.45
CA GLY A 8 10.21 -3.82 1.10
C GLY A 8 9.23 -2.74 1.58
N VAL A 9 8.27 -2.35 0.73
CA VAL A 9 7.25 -1.37 1.09
C VAL A 9 6.35 -1.87 2.23
N SER A 10 5.91 -3.13 2.22
CA SER A 10 5.10 -3.66 3.32
C SER A 10 5.87 -3.62 4.64
N GLN A 11 7.14 -4.03 4.63
CA GLN A 11 8.01 -4.00 5.80
C GLN A 11 8.25 -2.57 6.33
N SER A 12 8.43 -1.60 5.44
CA SER A 12 8.53 -0.18 5.84
C SER A 12 7.26 0.28 6.53
N VAL A 13 6.08 0.02 5.94
CA VAL A 13 4.80 0.41 6.54
C VAL A 13 4.57 -0.29 7.88
N GLU A 14 4.88 -1.58 7.99
CA GLU A 14 4.78 -2.35 9.24
C GLU A 14 5.74 -1.82 10.32
N SER A 15 6.95 -1.37 9.94
CA SER A 15 7.91 -0.78 10.88
C SER A 15 7.49 0.62 11.35
N GLU A 16 6.82 1.40 10.50
CA GLU A 16 6.35 2.74 10.82
C GLU A 16 5.04 2.74 11.63
N ARG A 17 4.30 1.63 11.61
CA ARG A 17 2.94 1.55 12.13
C ARG A 17 2.71 0.31 13.00
N THR A 18 2.57 0.54 14.30
CA THR A 18 2.28 -0.53 15.27
C THR A 18 0.85 -1.08 15.20
N ASP A 19 -0.05 -0.42 14.46
CA ASP A 19 -1.44 -0.85 14.33
C ASP A 19 -1.65 -1.86 13.19
N VAL A 20 -0.67 -2.01 12.29
CA VAL A 20 -0.70 -2.94 11.15
C VAL A 20 -0.40 -4.36 11.61
N ALA A 21 -1.22 -5.32 11.17
CA ALA A 21 -1.01 -6.75 11.42
C ALA A 21 -0.91 -7.56 10.13
N THR A 22 -1.63 -7.17 9.08
CA THR A 22 -1.63 -7.85 7.79
C THR A 22 -1.76 -6.86 6.63
N TYR A 23 -1.41 -7.31 5.44
CA TYR A 23 -1.63 -6.57 4.19
C TYR A 23 -2.12 -7.49 3.08
N GLU A 24 -2.80 -6.91 2.10
CA GLU A 24 -3.26 -7.58 0.88
C GLU A 24 -2.85 -6.79 -0.35
N ILE A 25 -2.40 -7.49 -1.40
CA ILE A 25 -2.21 -6.89 -2.72
C ILE A 25 -3.58 -6.79 -3.40
N GLN A 26 -3.93 -5.59 -3.85
CA GLN A 26 -5.18 -5.34 -4.56
C GLN A 26 -4.94 -5.42 -6.07
N GLY A 27 -5.68 -6.30 -6.74
CA GLY A 27 -5.55 -6.56 -8.18
C GLY A 27 -4.41 -7.55 -8.51
N ALA A 28 -4.25 -7.83 -9.80
CA ALA A 28 -3.30 -8.84 -10.28
C ALA A 28 -1.99 -8.26 -10.84
N MET A 29 -1.98 -6.98 -11.23
CA MET A 29 -0.86 -6.35 -11.94
C MET A 29 -0.67 -4.89 -11.53
N ALA A 30 0.54 -4.38 -11.73
CA ALA A 30 0.82 -2.95 -11.62
C ALA A 30 -0.01 -2.16 -12.65
N HIS A 31 -0.58 -1.03 -12.23
CA HIS A 31 -1.52 -0.25 -13.04
C HIS A 31 -1.37 1.25 -12.79
N LYS A 32 -2.00 2.07 -13.64
CA LYS A 32 -2.05 3.53 -13.43
C LYS A 32 -2.99 3.88 -12.28
N SER A 33 -2.58 4.81 -11.44
CA SER A 33 -3.42 5.28 -10.35
C SER A 33 -4.58 6.11 -10.88
N HIS A 34 -5.81 5.63 -10.73
CA HIS A 34 -7.01 6.44 -11.05
C HIS A 34 -7.25 7.56 -10.02
N LYS A 35 -6.70 7.41 -8.81
CA LYS A 35 -6.86 8.39 -7.71
C LYS A 35 -5.71 9.40 -7.65
N ASP A 36 -4.77 9.32 -8.57
CA ASP A 36 -3.66 10.26 -8.69
C ASP A 36 -3.32 10.45 -10.17
N PRO A 37 -3.96 11.42 -10.85
CA PRO A 37 -3.71 11.65 -12.27
C PRO A 37 -2.29 12.15 -12.56
N ASN A 38 -1.55 12.60 -11.55
CA ASN A 38 -0.16 13.04 -11.68
C ASN A 38 0.84 11.89 -11.46
N GLU A 39 0.37 10.72 -11.00
CA GLU A 39 1.21 9.53 -10.86
C GLU A 39 1.56 8.98 -12.25
N THR A 40 2.81 9.20 -12.66
CA THR A 40 3.31 8.76 -13.96
C THR A 40 3.78 7.31 -13.94
N GLN A 41 4.08 6.75 -12.76
CA GLN A 41 4.52 5.36 -12.63
C GLN A 41 3.33 4.40 -12.53
N ASN A 42 3.57 3.13 -12.86
CA ASN A 42 2.63 2.09 -12.49
C ASN A 42 2.77 1.80 -11.00
N VAL A 43 1.66 1.44 -10.35
CA VAL A 43 1.61 1.16 -8.92
C VAL A 43 0.97 -0.19 -8.64
N ILE A 44 1.41 -0.83 -7.56
CA ILE A 44 0.69 -1.92 -6.90
C ILE A 44 0.06 -1.36 -5.63
N THR A 45 -1.22 -1.60 -5.45
CA THR A 45 -1.95 -1.15 -4.27
C THR A 45 -1.86 -2.22 -3.18
N LEU A 46 -1.35 -1.83 -2.02
CA LEU A 46 -1.32 -2.66 -0.81
C LEU A 46 -2.36 -2.11 0.16
N THR A 47 -3.33 -2.92 0.59
CA THR A 47 -4.27 -2.54 1.65
C THR A 47 -3.78 -3.13 2.97
N PHE A 48 -3.74 -2.32 4.03
CA PHE A 48 -3.27 -2.72 5.35
C PHE A 48 -4.41 -2.80 6.34
N TYR A 49 -4.35 -3.80 7.22
CA TYR A 49 -5.38 -4.08 8.22
C TYR A 49 -4.76 -4.27 9.60
N SER A 50 -5.55 -3.93 10.61
CA SER A 50 -5.23 -4.24 12.01
C SER A 50 -5.50 -5.71 12.33
N ALA A 51 -5.04 -6.16 13.50
CA ALA A 51 -5.31 -7.52 13.99
C ALA A 51 -6.81 -7.84 14.10
N LYS A 52 -7.68 -6.82 14.19
CA LYS A 52 -9.14 -6.96 14.23
C LYS A 52 -9.80 -6.95 12.83
N GLY A 53 -9.00 -6.92 11.76
CA GLY A 53 -9.47 -6.82 10.38
C GLY A 53 -9.93 -5.42 9.97
N THR A 54 -9.80 -4.40 10.83
CA THR A 54 -10.13 -3.02 10.46
C THR A 54 -9.11 -2.48 9.45
N ARG A 55 -9.59 -1.94 8.33
CA ARG A 55 -8.74 -1.33 7.29
C ARG A 55 -8.08 -0.04 7.81
N ILE A 56 -6.76 -0.04 7.88
CA ILE A 56 -5.95 1.09 8.35
C ILE A 56 -5.66 2.08 7.23
N GLY A 57 -5.46 1.58 6.01
CA GLY A 57 -5.12 2.42 4.86
C GLY A 57 -4.66 1.59 3.68
N SER A 58 -4.09 2.27 2.70
CA SER A 58 -3.46 1.63 1.55
C SER A 58 -2.22 2.37 1.08
N ALA A 59 -1.21 1.62 0.64
CA ALA A 59 -0.04 2.18 -0.04
C ALA A 59 -0.12 1.94 -1.55
N HIS A 60 0.35 2.89 -2.33
CA HIS A 60 0.73 2.67 -3.73
C HIS A 60 2.24 2.46 -3.78
N ALA A 61 2.67 1.22 -3.99
CA ALA A 61 4.07 0.86 -4.18
C ALA A 61 4.47 1.04 -5.65
N ARG A 62 5.64 1.63 -5.90
CA ARG A 62 6.22 1.81 -7.24
C ARG A 62 7.31 0.78 -7.50
N GLU A 63 7.68 0.60 -8.77
CA GLU A 63 8.71 -0.38 -9.13
C GLU A 63 10.09 0.00 -8.59
N ASP A 64 10.34 1.28 -8.32
CA ASP A 64 11.60 1.76 -7.73
C ASP A 64 11.70 1.53 -6.21
N GLY A 65 10.64 1.00 -5.57
CA GLY A 65 10.58 0.77 -4.12
C GLY A 65 10.07 1.97 -3.31
N THR A 66 9.82 3.12 -3.94
CA THR A 66 9.12 4.22 -3.29
C THR A 66 7.63 3.91 -3.15
N TYR A 67 6.96 4.57 -2.20
CA TYR A 67 5.52 4.44 -2.03
C TYR A 67 4.88 5.73 -1.56
N SER A 68 3.56 5.80 -1.69
CA SER A 68 2.73 6.77 -0.97
C SER A 68 1.73 6.01 -0.12
N PHE A 69 1.56 6.41 1.13
CA PHE A 69 0.56 5.83 2.03
C PHE A 69 -0.65 6.76 2.16
N ARG A 70 -1.86 6.19 2.04
CA ARG A 70 -3.12 6.89 2.22
C ARG A 70 -3.87 6.25 3.39
N PRO A 71 -3.95 6.91 4.55
CA PRO A 71 -4.70 6.37 5.68
C PRO A 71 -6.19 6.26 5.32
N SER A 72 -6.82 5.18 5.76
CA SER A 72 -8.27 5.11 5.81
C SER A 72 -8.74 6.19 6.75
N ARG A 73 -9.75 6.95 6.33
CA ARG A 73 -10.50 7.76 7.27
C ARG A 73 -11.33 6.77 8.08
N ALA A 74 -11.04 6.64 9.38
CA ALA A 74 -12.05 6.10 10.29
C ALA A 74 -13.29 7.00 10.12
N GLY A 75 -14.38 6.42 9.62
CA GLY A 75 -15.59 7.19 9.32
C GLY A 75 -16.20 7.75 10.60
N HIS A 76 -16.47 9.06 10.57
CA HIS A 76 -17.60 9.82 11.14
C HIS A 76 -18.20 9.39 12.48
#